data_AF-A0A373CJN2-F1
#
_entry.id   AF-A0A373CJN2-F1
#
_cell.length_a   1.000
_cell.length_b   1.000
_cell.length_c   1.000
_cell.angle_alpha   90.00
_cell.angle_beta   90.00
_cell.angle_gamma   90.00
#
_symmetry.space_group_name_H-M   'P 1'
#
loop_
_entity.id
_entity.type
_entity.pdbx_description
1 polymer ?
#
loop_
_entity_poly.entity_id
_entity_poly.type
_entity_poly.pdbx_seq_one_letter_code
_entity_poly.pdbx_strand_id
1 'polypeptide(L)' 'MCSLCRQFPCHPRCPNAPEPVPLMRCKECGEGIYEGDEYYDTGNGGICKECIEDMTANELFDLFGESYSVAAS' A
#
# COMPACT_ATOMS: atom_id res chain seq x y z
N MET A 1 21.30 16.33 16.69
CA MET A 1 20.09 17.04 17.13
C MET A 1 19.88 18.27 16.25
N CYS A 2 18.71 18.46 15.63
CA CYS A 2 18.46 19.58 14.72
C CYS A 2 18.33 20.93 15.45
N SER A 3 18.81 22.03 14.86
CA SER A 3 18.73 23.38 15.46
C SER A 3 17.33 23.99 15.50
N LEU A 4 16.44 23.58 14.58
CA LEU A 4 15.06 24.10 14.49
C LEU A 4 14.10 23.37 15.43
N CYS A 5 14.06 22.04 15.33
CA CYS A 5 13.10 21.21 16.09
C CYS A 5 13.69 20.57 17.35
N ARG A 6 15.01 20.61 17.56
CA ARG A 6 15.72 20.04 18.72
C ARG A 6 15.51 18.53 18.94
N GLN A 7 15.17 17.78 17.88
CA GLN A 7 14.96 16.32 17.91
C GLN A 7 15.94 15.58 16.97
N PHE A 8 16.02 14.25 17.13
CA PHE A 8 16.69 13.33 16.20
C PHE A 8 16.00 11.92 16.22
N PRO A 9 15.41 11.44 15.10
CA PRO A 9 15.22 12.15 13.83
C PRO A 9 14.39 13.44 13.99
N CYS A 10 14.44 14.32 13.00
CA CYS A 10 13.70 15.57 13.04
C CYS A 10 12.19 15.32 13.20
N HIS A 11 11.50 16.19 13.95
CA HIS A 11 10.04 16.14 14.07
C HIS A 11 9.38 16.22 12.67
N PRO A 12 8.28 15.50 12.36
CA PRO A 12 7.69 15.45 11.02
C PRO A 12 7.27 16.80 10.42
N ARG A 13 6.99 17.79 11.27
CA ARG A 13 6.65 19.18 10.84
C ARG A 13 7.89 20.08 10.64
N CYS A 14 9.09 19.57 10.83
CA CYS A 14 10.35 20.29 10.62
C CYS A 14 10.69 20.29 9.12
N PRO A 15 11.19 21.39 8.51
CA PRO A 15 11.64 21.37 7.12
C PRO A 15 12.84 20.45 6.87
N ASN A 16 13.54 20.03 7.93
CA ASN A 16 14.62 19.04 7.88
C ASN A 16 14.14 17.64 8.29
N ALA A 17 12.82 17.40 8.39
CA ALA A 17 12.29 16.07 8.56
C ALA A 17 12.76 15.20 7.39
N PRO A 18 13.27 13.98 7.63
CA PRO A 18 13.52 13.06 6.54
C PRO A 18 12.18 12.77 5.85
N GLU A 19 12.21 12.63 4.53
CA GLU A 19 11.06 12.14 3.78
C GLU A 19 10.65 10.76 4.32
N PRO A 20 9.33 10.48 4.39
CA PRO A 20 8.86 9.17 4.81
C PRO A 20 9.42 8.10 3.86
N VAL A 21 9.89 7.00 4.44
CA VAL A 21 10.39 5.85 3.67
C VAL A 21 9.24 4.85 3.57
N PRO A 22 8.86 4.41 2.36
CA PRO A 22 7.83 3.39 2.22
C PRO A 22 8.33 2.04 2.77
N LEU A 23 7.44 1.30 3.44
CA LEU A 23 7.72 -0.05 3.92
C LEU A 23 7.87 -1.05 2.76
N MET A 24 7.08 -0.84 1.72
CA MET A 24 7.15 -1.56 0.45
C MET A 24 6.53 -0.72 -0.67
N ARG A 25 6.56 -1.23 -1.90
CA ARG A 25 5.89 -0.59 -3.04
C ARG A 25 4.72 -1.46 -3.51
N CYS A 26 3.63 -0.81 -3.89
CA CYS A 26 2.48 -1.45 -4.51
C CYS A 26 2.93 -2.16 -5.80
N LYS A 27 2.53 -3.43 -5.96
CA LYS A 27 2.86 -4.22 -7.15
C LYS A 27 2.18 -3.73 -8.43
N GLU A 28 1.01 -3.13 -8.31
CA GLU A 28 0.20 -2.69 -9.44
C GLU A 28 0.63 -1.29 -9.92
N CYS A 29 0.64 -0.29 -9.04
CA CYS A 29 0.94 1.10 -9.42
C CYS A 29 2.38 1.55 -9.14
N GLY A 30 3.15 0.83 -8.31
CA GLY A 30 4.52 1.20 -7.94
C GLY A 30 4.66 2.26 -6.84
N GLU A 31 3.56 2.83 -6.37
CA GLU A 31 3.54 3.82 -5.28
C GLU A 31 4.00 3.21 -3.95
N GLY A 32 4.50 4.07 -3.06
CA GLY A 32 4.96 3.66 -1.73
C GLY A 32 3.78 3.32 -0.82
N ILE A 33 3.89 2.20 -0.09
CA ILE A 33 2.99 1.83 1.01
C ILE A 33 3.72 2.18 2.31
N TYR A 34 3.17 3.13 3.07
CA TYR A 34 3.76 3.69 4.28
C TYR A 34 3.13 3.09 5.54
N GLU A 35 3.73 3.40 6.70
CA GLU A 35 3.17 3.00 7.99
C GLU A 35 1.77 3.60 8.18
N GLY A 36 0.79 2.74 8.43
CA GLY A 36 -0.62 3.12 8.62
C GLY A 36 -1.48 2.99 7.36
N ASP A 37 -0.89 2.75 6.19
CA ASP A 37 -1.65 2.54 4.95
C ASP A 37 -2.33 1.16 4.94
N GLU A 38 -3.54 1.11 4.39
CA GLU A 38 -4.27 -0.13 4.11
C GLU A 38 -3.81 -0.73 2.78
N TYR A 39 -3.49 -2.03 2.79
CA TYR A 39 -3.07 -2.76 1.60
C TYR A 39 -3.51 -4.22 1.68
N TYR A 40 -3.61 -4.89 0.54
CA TYR A 40 -3.79 -6.32 0.43
C TYR A 40 -2.44 -7.04 0.34
N ASP A 41 -2.18 -7.99 1.24
CA ASP A 41 -0.96 -8.80 1.22
C ASP A 41 -1.10 -9.99 0.26
N THR A 42 -0.19 -10.07 -0.71
CA THR A 42 -0.13 -11.15 -1.72
C THR A 42 0.85 -12.26 -1.34
N GLY A 43 1.40 -12.27 -0.12
CA GLY A 43 2.50 -13.13 0.32
C GLY A 43 3.89 -12.79 -0.26
N ASN A 44 3.94 -12.20 -1.46
CA ASN A 44 5.17 -11.75 -2.12
C ASN A 44 5.26 -10.21 -2.24
N GLY A 45 4.48 -9.47 -1.45
CA GLY A 45 4.38 -8.00 -1.46
C GLY A 45 2.93 -7.51 -1.37
N GLY A 46 2.72 -6.20 -1.46
CA GLY A 46 1.41 -5.57 -1.23
C GLY A 46 0.79 -4.94 -2.48
N ILE A 47 -0.54 -4.87 -2.51
CA ILE A 47 -1.32 -4.05 -3.43
C ILE A 47 -2.04 -3.00 -2.58
N CYS A 48 -1.86 -1.70 -2.86
CA CYS A 48 -2.50 -0.64 -2.07
C CYS A 48 -4.02 -0.71 -2.19
N LYS A 49 -4.73 -0.20 -1.18
CA LYS A 49 -6.19 -0.17 -1.16
C LYS A 49 -6.80 0.47 -2.40
N GLU A 50 -6.25 1.59 -2.87
CA GLU A 50 -6.74 2.28 -4.07
C GLU A 50 -6.73 1.34 -5.29
N CYS A 51 -5.65 0.60 -5.52
CA CYS A 51 -5.60 -0.37 -6.62
C CYS A 51 -6.60 -1.51 -6.43
N ILE A 52 -6.83 -1.99 -5.21
CA ILE A 52 -7.85 -3.03 -4.94
C ILE A 52 -9.27 -2.49 -5.20
N GLU A 53 -9.55 -1.24 -4.85
CA GLU A 53 -10.86 -0.61 -5.06
C GLU A 53 -11.12 -0.26 -6.53
N ASP A 54 -10.07 -0.03 -7.33
CA ASP A 54 -10.17 0.18 -8.78
C ASP A 54 -10.33 -1.12 -9.58
N MET A 55 -10.01 -2.29 -9.01
CA MET A 55 -10.13 -3.57 -9.70
C MET A 55 -11.60 -3.93 -9.98
N THR A 56 -11.83 -4.50 -11.16
CA THR A 56 -13.10 -5.13 -11.49
C THR A 56 -13.29 -6.43 -10.70
N ALA A 57 -14.54 -6.88 -10.57
CA ALA A 57 -14.84 -8.16 -9.91
C ALA A 57 -14.09 -9.35 -10.55
N ASN A 58 -13.90 -9.34 -11.87
CA ASN A 58 -13.15 -10.40 -12.56
C ASN A 58 -11.68 -10.38 -12.19
N GLU A 59 -11.03 -9.21 -12.17
CA GLU A 59 -9.62 -9.09 -11.76
C GLU A 59 -9.41 -9.53 -10.31
N LEU A 60 -10.36 -9.24 -9.43
CA LEU A 60 -10.34 -9.76 -8.06
C LEU A 60 -10.50 -11.28 -8.01
N PHE A 61 -11.39 -11.88 -8.83
CA PHE A 61 -11.48 -13.34 -8.91
C PHE A 61 -10.18 -13.98 -9.40
N ASP A 62 -9.56 -13.42 -10.44
CA ASP A 62 -8.24 -13.87 -10.92
C ASP A 62 -7.17 -13.74 -9.82
N LEU A 63 -7.18 -12.64 -9.07
CA LEU A 63 -6.26 -12.42 -7.95
C LEU A 63 -6.41 -13.47 -6.84
N PHE A 64 -7.65 -13.84 -6.51
CA PHE A 64 -7.95 -14.84 -5.48
C PHE A 64 -7.94 -16.29 -5.99
N GLY A 65 -7.79 -16.52 -7.31
CA GLY A 65 -7.88 -17.84 -7.92
C GLY A 65 -9.28 -18.45 -7.89
N GLU A 66 -10.31 -17.59 -7.85
CA GLU A 66 -11.71 -17.95 -7.73
C GLU A 66 -12.41 -17.83 -9.10
N SER A 67 -13.62 -18.40 -9.22
CA SER A 67 -14.40 -18.29 -10.45
C SER A 67 -15.91 -18.39 -10.18
N TYR A 68 -16.70 -17.85 -11.10
CA TYR A 68 -18.16 -17.98 -11.03
C TYR A 68 -18.59 -19.44 -11.25
N SER A 69 -19.51 -19.90 -10.41
CA SER A 69 -20.20 -21.18 -10.62
C SER A 69 -21.40 -21.01 -11.54
N VAL A 70 -21.66 -22.02 -12.39
CA VAL A 70 -22.86 -22.07 -13.23
C VAL A 70 -23.89 -22.98 -12.56
N ALA A 71 -25.09 -22.46 -12.30
CA ALA A 71 -26.18 -23.25 -11.75
C ALA A 71 -26.66 -24.29 -12.78
N ALA A 72 -26.59 -25.58 -12.43
CA ALA A 72 -27.17 -26.65 -13.23
C ALA A 72 -28.66 -26.83 -12.87
N SER A 73 -29.49 -27.08 -13.88
CA SER A 73 -30.90 -27.45 -13.73
C SER A 73 -31.08 -28.95 -13.48
#